data_AF-A0A1Z4LZD1-F1
#
_entry.id   AF-A0A1Z4LZD1-F1
#
_cell.length_a   1.000
_cell.length_b   1.000
_cell.length_c   1.000
_cell.angle_alpha   90.00
_cell.angle_beta   90.00
_cell.angle_gamma   90.00
#
_symmetry.space_group_name_H-M   'P 1'
#
loop_
_entity.id
_entity.type
_entity.pdbx_description
1 polymer ?
#
loop_
_entity_poly.entity_id
_entity_poly.type
_entity_poly.pdbx_seq_one_letter_code
_entity_poly.pdbx_strand_id
1 'polypeptide(L)'
;MNANSSLQSNTGLPLRSPQDVDLASFNSIQSPDYKQGKPIEDMKRLFNKQVVVDNDTLIDAQTIKVPGFIGIADEEIITNFEEELVSGHEDIVQFLDKYGLLICTYQYNKDRYGKEIDLRREPQSYSEINDLMEIFIKNEGHHSGAILPAVRDTGNKAFASFNEPDGYHLGLYGQKGFVAVAQNLVFPEFITPQQQRGYIDSITCWMALMNPFVKFSENDFNGGDPTRVIDRASLKEFLKNCALASLGDESAIAFLNDAGNKAYCAEFVYIGLNTPVYPFNLQGLTSLLNDEAKAKEILVFQEKQNRRQENILSNRSANPEFQAFNIQMPVVPSDLPPLDVIMANNGVNIDPSSIPFPAFTLSQVLRRAFRTLLPRHNNVNDPITIQAQVKLFGYLEPLILKQLGLDNNGETSEEETATRVEKVKAVQQFITLIKSQLQQNYNNYAELDSVVDQIMEQADELVTASDAKYFVPPRIYVDLGQNDGDGNLPKGWGFKLNTVGTLIYRGVFSSAAVTTPQPPIPEPTPEIPETPPESNPPREKSQMQ
;
A
#
# COMPACT_ATOMS: atom_id res chain seq x y z
N MET A 1 4.12 24.99 -14.07
CA MET A 1 3.17 25.57 -13.10
C MET A 1 3.36 24.83 -11.78
N ASN A 2 3.64 25.56 -10.70
CA ASN A 2 3.92 24.99 -9.39
C ASN A 2 2.62 24.53 -8.71
N ALA A 3 2.26 23.27 -8.88
CA ALA A 3 1.28 22.61 -8.02
C ALA A 3 2.00 22.09 -6.76
N ASN A 4 2.43 23.01 -5.90
CA ASN A 4 2.62 22.69 -4.48
C ASN A 4 1.22 22.75 -3.83
N SER A 5 0.34 21.81 -4.18
CA SER A 5 -0.79 21.50 -3.30
C SER A 5 -0.21 20.77 -2.09
N SER A 6 -0.48 21.32 -0.92
CA SER A 6 0.02 20.88 0.37
C SER A 6 -0.26 19.38 0.60
N LEU A 7 0.77 18.55 0.50
CA LEU A 7 0.81 17.17 1.00
C LEU A 7 0.78 17.11 2.54
N GLN A 8 0.44 18.20 3.23
CA GLN A 8 0.23 18.19 4.67
C GLN A 8 -1.10 17.49 4.98
N SER A 9 -1.03 16.17 5.06
CA SER A 9 -2.08 15.39 5.71
C SER A 9 -2.11 15.77 7.19
N ASN A 10 -3.25 16.28 7.69
CA ASN A 10 -3.45 16.57 9.11
C ASN A 10 -3.71 15.26 9.89
N THR A 11 -2.81 14.29 9.71
CA THR A 11 -2.88 12.93 10.25
C THR A 11 -2.29 12.83 11.65
N GLY A 12 -1.60 13.88 12.10
CA GLY A 12 -0.92 13.91 13.39
C GLY A 12 0.36 13.07 13.46
N LEU A 13 0.79 12.46 12.34
CA LEU A 13 2.03 11.70 12.26
C LEU A 13 3.25 12.63 12.31
N PRO A 14 4.32 12.28 13.06
CA PRO A 14 5.54 13.06 13.12
C PRO A 14 6.36 12.86 11.84
N LEU A 15 6.12 13.71 10.83
CA LEU A 15 6.83 13.66 9.56
C LEU A 15 8.21 14.31 9.69
N ARG A 16 9.23 13.46 9.61
CA ARG A 16 10.64 13.86 9.64
C ARG A 16 11.14 14.18 8.23
N SER A 17 12.00 15.17 8.11
CA SER A 17 12.61 15.57 6.85
C SER A 17 13.70 14.58 6.43
N PRO A 18 14.12 14.58 5.16
CA PRO A 18 15.27 13.80 4.71
C PRO A 18 16.57 14.13 5.46
N GLN A 19 16.70 15.33 6.06
CA GLN A 19 17.89 15.77 6.79
C GLN A 19 17.98 15.16 8.19
N ASP A 20 16.84 14.71 8.74
CA ASP A 20 16.76 14.13 10.08
C ASP A 20 17.19 12.66 10.11
N VAL A 21 17.43 12.06 8.93
CA VAL A 21 17.88 10.68 8.76
C VAL A 21 19.41 10.65 8.72
N ASP A 22 20.02 9.96 9.67
CA ASP A 22 21.46 9.69 9.62
C ASP A 22 21.76 8.68 8.51
N LEU A 23 22.44 9.14 7.44
CA LEU A 23 22.75 8.31 6.28
C LEU A 23 23.67 7.14 6.61
N ALA A 24 24.60 7.30 7.56
CA ALA A 24 25.53 6.23 7.92
C ALA A 24 24.80 5.08 8.62
N SER A 25 23.97 5.40 9.61
CA SER A 25 23.10 4.44 10.31
C SER A 25 22.05 3.87 9.38
N PHE A 26 21.41 4.70 8.54
CA PHE A 26 20.50 4.20 7.53
C PHE A 26 21.21 3.18 6.65
N ASN A 27 22.38 3.52 6.07
CA ASN A 27 23.16 2.67 5.17
C ASN A 27 23.73 1.40 5.81
N SER A 28 24.06 1.40 7.11
CA SER A 28 24.61 0.22 7.80
C SER A 28 23.58 -0.91 7.96
N ILE A 29 22.28 -0.59 7.90
CA ILE A 29 21.22 -1.58 8.05
C ILE A 29 21.12 -2.48 6.82
N GLN A 30 21.24 -3.79 7.00
CA GLN A 30 21.10 -4.74 5.90
C GLN A 30 19.62 -4.90 5.50
N SER A 31 19.39 -5.08 4.20
CA SER A 31 18.09 -5.48 3.68
C SER A 31 17.84 -6.97 3.99
N PRO A 32 16.60 -7.37 4.28
CA PRO A 32 16.25 -8.78 4.42
C PRO A 32 16.52 -9.64 3.17
N ASP A 33 16.46 -9.04 1.97
CA ASP A 33 16.63 -9.73 0.68
C ASP A 33 18.10 -9.83 0.23
N TYR A 34 19.00 -9.08 0.87
CA TYR A 34 20.45 -9.04 0.62
C TYR A 34 20.85 -9.03 -0.88
N LYS A 35 20.36 -8.07 -1.67
CA LYS A 35 20.81 -7.85 -3.06
C LYS A 35 21.96 -6.82 -3.14
N GLN A 36 22.71 -6.79 -4.25
CA GLN A 36 23.90 -5.94 -4.47
C GLN A 36 23.57 -4.43 -4.66
N GLY A 37 22.84 -3.85 -3.73
CA GLY A 37 22.43 -2.45 -3.75
C GLY A 37 23.57 -1.45 -3.55
N LYS A 38 23.38 -0.21 -4.03
CA LYS A 38 24.29 0.90 -3.74
C LYS A 38 23.88 1.59 -2.43
N PRO A 39 24.84 2.10 -1.62
CA PRO A 39 24.51 2.98 -0.50
C PRO A 39 23.71 4.21 -0.96
N ILE A 40 22.76 4.67 -0.13
CA ILE A 40 22.05 5.93 -0.37
C ILE A 40 23.03 7.09 -0.13
N GLU A 41 23.21 7.96 -1.11
CA GLU A 41 24.04 9.17 -0.96
C GLU A 41 23.23 10.40 -0.54
N ASP A 42 21.93 10.42 -0.85
CA ASP A 42 21.01 11.51 -0.50
C ASP A 42 19.60 10.95 -0.28
N MET A 43 19.08 11.07 0.95
CA MET A 43 17.73 10.61 1.29
C MET A 43 16.63 11.31 0.47
N LYS A 44 16.86 12.53 -0.03
CA LYS A 44 15.89 13.22 -0.91
C LYS A 44 15.64 12.46 -2.21
N ARG A 45 16.63 11.68 -2.65
CA ARG A 45 16.59 10.95 -3.92
C ARG A 45 16.19 9.49 -3.74
N LEU A 46 15.78 9.06 -2.54
CA LEU A 46 15.39 7.68 -2.23
C LEU A 46 14.40 7.09 -3.25
N PHE A 47 13.46 7.91 -3.72
CA PHE A 47 12.43 7.52 -4.70
C PHE A 47 12.67 8.07 -6.10
N ASN A 48 13.92 8.42 -6.41
CA ASN A 48 14.32 8.76 -7.76
C ASN A 48 14.79 7.51 -8.50
N LYS A 49 14.56 7.50 -9.81
CA LYS A 49 15.05 6.49 -10.74
C LYS A 49 15.99 7.14 -11.74
N GLN A 50 17.09 6.46 -12.01
CA GLN A 50 18.12 6.89 -12.93
C GLN A 50 17.94 6.15 -14.26
N VAL A 51 17.80 6.90 -15.36
CA VAL A 51 17.62 6.35 -16.71
C VAL A 51 18.78 6.77 -17.58
N VAL A 52 19.58 5.79 -18.03
CA VAL A 52 20.70 6.00 -18.94
C VAL A 52 20.18 5.88 -20.37
N VAL A 53 20.23 6.97 -21.13
CA VAL A 53 19.66 7.02 -22.49
C VAL A 53 20.72 6.70 -23.56
N ASP A 54 21.91 7.25 -23.36
CA ASP A 54 23.10 7.11 -24.18
C ASP A 54 24.36 7.17 -23.28
N ASN A 55 25.56 7.31 -23.86
CA ASN A 55 26.80 7.31 -23.09
C ASN A 55 27.02 8.55 -22.23
N ASP A 56 26.33 9.66 -22.54
CA ASP A 56 26.57 10.97 -21.95
C ASP A 56 25.35 11.49 -21.17
N THR A 57 24.20 10.82 -21.29
CA THR A 57 22.93 11.30 -20.75
C THR A 57 22.31 10.37 -19.70
N LEU A 58 22.12 10.94 -18.51
CA LEU A 58 21.41 10.35 -17.37
C LEU A 58 20.20 11.22 -17.01
N ILE A 59 19.01 10.64 -17.03
CA ILE A 59 17.79 11.29 -16.54
C ILE A 59 17.53 10.82 -15.11
N ASP A 60 17.35 11.76 -14.17
CA ASP A 60 16.98 11.47 -12.79
C ASP A 60 15.52 11.89 -12.55
N ALA A 61 14.64 10.92 -12.35
CA ALA A 61 13.20 11.13 -12.25
C ALA A 61 12.66 10.70 -10.89
N GLN A 62 12.01 11.60 -10.16
CA GLN A 62 11.30 11.26 -8.93
C GLN A 62 9.99 10.53 -9.26
N THR A 63 9.88 9.26 -8.88
CA THR A 63 8.71 8.43 -9.22
C THR A 63 7.69 8.31 -8.09
N ILE A 64 8.09 8.58 -6.84
CA ILE A 64 7.21 8.61 -5.69
C ILE A 64 7.45 9.92 -4.93
N LYS A 65 6.37 10.65 -4.65
CA LYS A 65 6.39 11.86 -3.82
C LYS A 65 5.92 11.54 -2.41
N VAL A 66 6.79 11.68 -1.43
CA VAL A 66 6.43 11.46 -0.02
C VAL A 66 6.55 12.77 0.78
N PRO A 67 5.64 13.03 1.72
CA PRO A 67 5.68 14.26 2.53
C PRO A 67 6.78 14.27 3.59
N GLY A 68 7.32 13.10 3.95
CA GLY A 68 8.35 12.93 4.96
C GLY A 68 8.51 11.47 5.35
N PHE A 69 9.32 11.23 6.37
CA PHE A 69 9.62 9.91 6.91
C PHE A 69 9.02 9.73 8.31
N ILE A 70 8.60 8.51 8.62
CA ILE A 70 7.97 8.11 9.89
C ILE A 70 8.80 6.98 10.47
N GLY A 71 9.13 7.06 11.76
CA GLY A 71 9.96 6.05 12.40
C GLY A 71 9.14 4.91 12.97
N ILE A 72 9.49 3.69 12.60
CA ILE A 72 8.91 2.47 13.16
C ILE A 72 10.01 1.50 13.59
N ALA A 73 9.76 0.69 14.62
CA ALA A 73 10.57 -0.47 14.94
C ALA A 73 9.65 -1.57 15.46
N ASP A 74 10.08 -2.83 15.32
CA ASP A 74 9.34 -3.95 15.89
C ASP A 74 9.50 -4.00 17.41
N GLU A 75 10.68 -3.62 17.92
CA GLU A 75 10.92 -3.51 19.35
C GLU A 75 10.20 -2.29 19.96
N GLU A 76 9.54 -2.49 21.10
CA GLU A 76 8.80 -1.43 21.81
C GLU A 76 9.70 -0.27 22.21
N ILE A 77 10.93 -0.58 22.65
CA ILE A 77 11.98 0.35 23.00
C ILE A 77 13.23 0.02 22.19
N ILE A 78 13.79 1.03 21.54
CA ILE A 78 15.05 0.92 20.79
C ILE A 78 16.02 2.03 21.20
N THR A 79 17.28 1.85 20.85
CA THR A 79 18.30 2.90 20.91
C THR A 79 18.37 3.63 19.56
N ASN A 80 18.31 4.97 19.57
CA ASN A 80 18.49 5.80 18.38
C ASN A 80 19.98 6.02 18.05
N PHE A 81 20.29 6.77 16.98
CA PHE A 81 21.69 7.01 16.58
C PHE A 81 22.47 7.89 17.57
N GLU A 82 21.77 8.62 18.45
CA GLU A 82 22.35 9.44 19.52
C GLU A 82 22.51 8.65 20.83
N GLU A 83 22.32 7.33 20.79
CA GLU A 83 22.41 6.42 21.94
C GLU A 83 21.29 6.58 22.99
N GLU A 84 20.19 7.25 22.64
CA GLU A 84 19.04 7.46 23.52
C GLU A 84 17.96 6.38 23.34
N LEU A 85 17.28 6.01 24.44
CA LEU A 85 16.15 5.08 24.42
C LEU A 85 14.87 5.79 23.98
N VAL A 86 14.24 5.29 22.91
CA VAL A 86 13.00 5.84 22.34
C VAL A 86 11.99 4.73 22.05
N SER A 87 10.70 5.08 22.00
CA SER A 87 9.67 4.12 21.59
C SER A 87 9.77 3.83 20.08
N GLY A 88 9.70 2.54 19.72
CA GLY A 88 9.63 2.08 18.35
C GLY A 88 8.22 2.18 17.74
N HIS A 89 7.17 2.26 18.57
CA HIS A 89 5.78 2.11 18.15
C HIS A 89 4.97 3.42 18.22
N GLU A 90 5.40 4.36 19.05
CA GLU A 90 4.65 5.57 19.41
C GLU A 90 4.10 6.33 18.21
N ASP A 91 4.94 6.59 17.19
CA ASP A 91 4.57 7.34 16.00
C ASP A 91 3.35 6.73 15.29
N ILE A 92 3.30 5.39 15.18
CA ILE A 92 2.28 4.68 14.40
C ILE A 92 1.05 4.33 15.23
N VAL A 93 1.21 4.01 16.52
CA VAL A 93 0.10 3.64 17.40
C VAL A 93 -0.94 4.77 17.48
N GLN A 94 -0.50 6.02 17.60
CA GLN A 94 -1.41 7.17 17.63
C GLN A 94 -2.25 7.30 16.35
N PHE A 95 -1.63 7.04 15.20
CA PHE A 95 -2.33 7.05 13.92
C PHE A 95 -3.36 5.93 13.84
N LEU A 96 -2.96 4.70 14.19
CA LEU A 96 -3.83 3.52 14.12
C LEU A 96 -4.99 3.58 15.11
N ASP A 97 -4.78 4.19 16.28
CA ASP A 97 -5.86 4.46 17.24
C ASP A 97 -6.97 5.31 16.63
N LYS A 98 -6.62 6.28 15.77
CA LYS A 98 -7.59 7.17 15.13
C LYS A 98 -8.15 6.57 13.84
N TYR A 99 -7.29 6.08 12.95
CA TYR A 99 -7.64 5.73 11.58
C TYR A 99 -7.75 4.24 11.31
N GLY A 100 -7.30 3.37 12.22
CA GLY A 100 -7.51 1.92 12.21
C GLY A 100 -6.66 1.11 11.23
N LEU A 101 -6.19 1.68 10.12
CA LEU A 101 -5.46 0.94 9.08
C LEU A 101 -4.46 1.85 8.35
N LEU A 102 -3.27 1.30 8.09
CA LEU A 102 -2.29 1.84 7.15
C LEU A 102 -2.00 0.82 6.06
N ILE A 103 -2.19 1.23 4.81
CA ILE A 103 -1.74 0.45 3.66
C ILE A 103 -0.29 0.79 3.41
N CYS A 104 0.52 -0.20 3.08
CA CYS A 104 1.93 -0.02 2.85
C CYS A 104 2.34 -0.67 1.54
N THR A 105 3.00 0.08 0.66
CA THR A 105 3.73 -0.48 -0.48
C THR A 105 5.20 -0.61 -0.11
N TYR A 106 5.67 -1.84 -0.02
CA TYR A 106 7.07 -2.19 0.24
C TYR A 106 7.89 -1.79 -0.96
N GLN A 107 8.98 -1.07 -0.72
CA GLN A 107 9.96 -0.80 -1.74
C GLN A 107 11.13 -1.74 -1.51
N TYR A 108 11.73 -2.29 -2.57
CA TYR A 108 13.05 -2.90 -2.40
C TYR A 108 13.95 -1.88 -1.69
N ASN A 109 14.54 -2.28 -0.57
CA ASN A 109 15.50 -1.45 0.14
C ASN A 109 16.73 -1.18 -0.78
N LYS A 110 17.74 -0.47 -0.29
CA LYS A 110 19.05 -0.15 -0.91
C LYS A 110 19.54 -1.13 -1.99
N ASP A 111 19.32 -2.42 -1.80
CA ASP A 111 19.38 -3.55 -2.74
C ASP A 111 19.09 -3.26 -4.22
N ARG A 112 18.14 -2.38 -4.54
CA ARG A 112 17.89 -1.89 -5.91
C ARG A 112 17.95 -0.37 -6.06
N TYR A 113 18.17 0.35 -4.96
CA TYR A 113 18.35 1.79 -5.02
C TYR A 113 19.53 2.17 -5.92
N GLY A 114 19.33 3.19 -6.76
CA GLY A 114 20.37 3.66 -7.69
C GLY A 114 20.74 2.63 -8.76
N LYS A 115 19.92 1.58 -8.95
CA LYS A 115 20.02 0.72 -10.13
C LYS A 115 19.51 1.50 -11.33
N GLU A 116 20.42 1.71 -12.27
CA GLU A 116 20.12 2.45 -13.49
C GLU A 116 19.26 1.60 -14.44
N ILE A 117 18.29 2.25 -15.05
CA ILE A 117 17.56 1.74 -16.21
C ILE A 117 18.42 2.05 -17.44
N ASP A 118 19.11 1.04 -17.96
CA ASP A 118 19.97 1.20 -19.13
C ASP A 118 19.18 1.02 -20.43
N LEU A 119 18.88 2.11 -21.12
CA LEU A 119 18.20 2.11 -22.43
C LEU A 119 19.18 2.12 -23.61
N ARG A 120 20.49 1.92 -23.40
CA ARG A 120 21.46 1.88 -24.52
C ARG A 120 21.34 0.60 -25.34
N ARG A 121 20.80 -0.47 -24.75
CA ARG A 121 20.58 -1.77 -25.39
C ARG A 121 19.22 -2.34 -25.01
N GLU A 122 18.68 -3.16 -25.90
CA GLU A 122 17.46 -3.91 -25.61
C GLU A 122 17.72 -4.99 -24.55
N PRO A 123 16.73 -5.34 -23.71
CA PRO A 123 16.86 -6.46 -22.78
C PRO A 123 17.15 -7.76 -23.57
N GLN A 124 18.18 -8.49 -23.18
CA GLN A 124 18.70 -9.67 -23.90
C GLN A 124 18.29 -10.99 -23.23
N SER A 125 17.70 -10.96 -22.04
CA SER A 125 17.31 -12.16 -21.31
C SER A 125 15.95 -11.99 -20.64
N TYR A 126 15.30 -13.11 -20.34
CA TYR A 126 14.05 -13.14 -19.58
C TYR A 126 14.19 -12.46 -18.21
N SER A 127 15.34 -12.59 -17.57
CA SER A 127 15.64 -11.92 -16.29
C SER A 127 15.65 -10.39 -16.44
N GLU A 128 16.28 -9.87 -17.51
CA GLU A 128 16.28 -8.43 -17.79
C GLU A 128 14.89 -7.89 -18.10
N ILE A 129 14.06 -8.66 -18.83
CA ILE A 129 12.66 -8.31 -19.10
C ILE A 129 11.85 -8.22 -17.81
N ASN A 130 11.98 -9.20 -16.90
CA ASN A 130 11.32 -9.15 -15.60
C ASN A 130 11.81 -7.98 -14.74
N ASP A 131 13.11 -7.67 -14.78
CA ASP A 131 13.64 -6.49 -14.09
C ASP A 131 13.05 -5.17 -14.59
N LEU A 132 12.84 -5.04 -15.90
CA LEU A 132 12.14 -3.89 -16.45
C LEU A 132 10.68 -3.86 -15.98
N MET A 133 9.98 -5.00 -15.95
CA MET A 133 8.61 -5.09 -15.41
C MET A 133 8.52 -4.59 -13.96
N GLU A 134 9.42 -5.06 -13.09
CA GLU A 134 9.53 -4.62 -11.70
C GLU A 134 9.72 -3.09 -11.58
N ILE A 135 10.56 -2.51 -12.43
CA ILE A 135 10.88 -1.07 -12.37
C ILE A 135 9.78 -0.21 -13.02
N PHE A 136 9.16 -0.64 -14.11
CA PHE A 136 8.18 0.18 -14.83
C PHE A 136 6.77 0.03 -14.26
N ILE A 137 6.30 -1.21 -14.16
CA ILE A 137 4.93 -1.54 -13.75
C ILE A 137 4.82 -1.42 -12.24
N LYS A 138 5.78 -2.00 -11.51
CA LYS A 138 5.74 -2.00 -10.04
C LYS A 138 6.49 -0.82 -9.40
N ASN A 139 7.28 -0.05 -10.16
CA ASN A 139 8.14 1.02 -9.63
C ASN A 139 9.00 0.57 -8.45
N GLU A 140 9.53 -0.65 -8.56
CA GLU A 140 10.28 -1.34 -7.50
C GLU A 140 9.46 -1.63 -6.22
N GLY A 141 8.15 -1.45 -6.29
CA GLY A 141 7.20 -1.94 -5.30
C GLY A 141 7.12 -3.46 -5.37
N HIS A 142 7.80 -4.15 -4.46
CA HIS A 142 7.86 -5.61 -4.52
C HIS A 142 6.73 -6.29 -3.76
N HIS A 143 6.25 -5.66 -2.69
CA HIS A 143 5.20 -6.18 -1.82
C HIS A 143 4.20 -5.10 -1.45
N SER A 144 3.04 -5.52 -0.99
CA SER A 144 2.05 -4.64 -0.39
C SER A 144 1.43 -5.29 0.82
N GLY A 145 1.02 -4.47 1.77
CA GLY A 145 0.42 -4.99 2.96
C GLY A 145 -0.31 -3.95 3.79
N ALA A 146 -0.76 -4.40 4.95
CA ALA A 146 -1.56 -3.61 5.87
C ALA A 146 -0.97 -3.66 7.27
N ILE A 147 -0.74 -2.50 7.85
CA ILE A 147 -0.43 -2.32 9.27
C ILE A 147 -1.73 -1.98 9.99
N LEU A 148 -1.99 -2.72 11.06
CA LEU A 148 -3.20 -2.60 11.89
C LEU A 148 -2.84 -2.47 13.38
N PRO A 149 -3.76 -1.96 14.21
CA PRO A 149 -3.60 -2.00 15.66
C PRO A 149 -3.40 -3.44 16.14
N ALA A 150 -2.41 -3.61 17.01
CA ALA A 150 -2.19 -4.85 17.74
C ALA A 150 -2.10 -4.55 19.24
N VAL A 151 -2.36 -5.57 20.06
CA VAL A 151 -2.21 -5.50 21.52
C VAL A 151 -1.35 -6.67 21.93
N ARG A 152 -0.18 -6.39 22.53
CA ARG A 152 0.71 -7.43 23.04
C ARG A 152 0.11 -8.13 24.26
N ASP A 153 0.64 -9.28 24.64
CA ASP A 153 0.25 -10.02 25.86
C ASP A 153 0.27 -9.17 27.13
N THR A 154 1.14 -8.16 27.18
CA THR A 154 1.26 -7.21 28.29
C THR A 154 0.11 -6.20 28.37
N GLY A 155 -0.75 -6.14 27.35
CA GLY A 155 -1.77 -5.11 27.18
C GLY A 155 -1.28 -3.84 26.50
N ASN A 156 0.01 -3.75 26.17
CA ASN A 156 0.58 -2.59 25.47
C ASN A 156 0.07 -2.53 24.03
N LYS A 157 -0.31 -1.33 23.60
CA LYS A 157 -0.65 -1.06 22.21
C LYS A 157 0.59 -1.15 21.34
N ALA A 158 0.45 -1.81 20.21
CA ALA A 158 1.46 -1.98 19.20
C ALA A 158 0.80 -1.94 17.81
N PHE A 159 1.55 -2.39 16.82
CA PHE A 159 1.06 -2.62 15.48
C PHE A 159 1.55 -3.97 14.97
N ALA A 160 0.87 -4.50 13.95
CA ALA A 160 1.29 -5.74 13.29
C ALA A 160 0.95 -5.71 11.81
N SER A 161 1.65 -6.54 11.04
CA SER A 161 1.28 -6.83 9.65
C SER A 161 0.03 -7.70 9.63
N PHE A 162 -0.83 -7.50 8.64
CA PHE A 162 -1.93 -8.41 8.40
C PHE A 162 -1.65 -9.45 7.32
N ASN A 163 -1.07 -9.05 6.20
CA ASN A 163 -0.54 -9.98 5.20
C ASN A 163 0.52 -10.87 5.86
N GLU A 164 0.41 -12.18 5.62
CA GLU A 164 1.30 -13.22 6.16
C GLU A 164 2.77 -12.81 5.93
N PRO A 165 3.70 -13.15 6.85
CA PRO A 165 5.10 -13.07 6.50
C PRO A 165 5.34 -13.96 5.28
N ASP A 166 5.70 -13.35 4.16
CA ASP A 166 6.74 -13.99 3.38
C ASP A 166 7.84 -14.34 4.39
N GLY A 167 8.27 -15.60 4.45
CA GLY A 167 9.02 -16.17 5.59
C GLY A 167 10.28 -15.39 6.03
N TYR A 168 10.67 -14.40 5.23
CA TYR A 168 11.65 -13.37 5.47
C TYR A 168 11.34 -12.37 6.61
N HIS A 169 10.07 -12.17 7.05
CA HIS A 169 9.72 -11.03 7.94
C HIS A 169 8.95 -11.33 9.24
N LEU A 170 8.66 -12.59 9.57
CA LEU A 170 8.03 -13.02 10.85
C LEU A 170 6.74 -12.27 11.29
N GLY A 171 6.00 -11.64 10.38
CA GLY A 171 4.69 -11.04 10.64
C GLY A 171 4.74 -9.66 11.30
N LEU A 172 5.95 -9.14 11.53
CA LEU A 172 6.18 -7.88 12.20
C LEU A 172 6.78 -6.87 11.22
N TYR A 173 5.99 -5.86 10.84
CA TYR A 173 6.54 -4.64 10.24
C TYR A 173 7.51 -4.01 11.25
N GLY A 174 8.62 -3.43 10.78
CA GLY A 174 9.58 -2.75 11.66
C GLY A 174 10.92 -3.46 11.86
N GLN A 175 11.16 -4.59 11.17
CA GLN A 175 12.52 -5.12 11.05
C GLN A 175 13.48 -4.06 10.50
N LYS A 176 14.72 -4.08 11.01
CA LYS A 176 15.79 -3.18 10.56
C LYS A 176 16.03 -3.43 9.07
N GLY A 177 15.77 -2.41 8.24
CA GLY A 177 15.99 -2.44 6.79
C GLY A 177 14.72 -2.26 5.99
N PHE A 178 13.60 -2.11 6.67
CA PHE A 178 12.32 -1.87 6.04
C PHE A 178 12.18 -0.43 5.50
N VAL A 179 11.71 -0.32 4.25
CA VAL A 179 11.26 0.94 3.64
C VAL A 179 9.91 0.69 2.98
N ALA A 180 8.87 1.41 3.41
CA ALA A 180 7.60 1.40 2.69
C ALA A 180 6.96 2.77 2.61
N VAL A 181 6.20 2.97 1.54
CA VAL A 181 5.32 4.13 1.41
C VAL A 181 4.01 3.77 2.08
N ALA A 182 3.62 4.54 3.09
CA ALA A 182 2.37 4.35 3.81
C ALA A 182 1.27 5.25 3.23
N GLN A 183 0.08 4.69 3.10
CA GLN A 183 -1.12 5.39 2.66
C GLN A 183 -2.27 5.17 3.63
N ASN A 184 -3.05 6.22 3.87
CA ASN A 184 -4.31 6.10 4.58
C ASN A 184 -5.50 6.10 3.63
N LEU A 185 -6.53 5.35 3.99
CA LEU A 185 -7.81 5.38 3.28
C LEU A 185 -8.56 6.67 3.61
N VAL A 186 -9.09 7.33 2.59
CA VAL A 186 -9.91 8.53 2.72
C VAL A 186 -11.24 8.28 2.03
N PHE A 187 -12.31 8.52 2.79
CA PHE A 187 -13.68 8.36 2.35
C PHE A 187 -14.24 9.70 1.79
N PRO A 188 -15.32 9.66 1.00
CA PRO A 188 -16.08 10.86 0.65
C PRO A 188 -16.46 11.71 1.88
N GLU A 189 -16.49 13.04 1.71
CA GLU A 189 -16.66 13.99 2.82
C GLU A 189 -17.98 13.82 3.61
N PHE A 190 -19.04 13.30 2.98
CA PHE A 190 -20.30 13.03 3.64
C PHE A 190 -20.28 11.80 4.57
N ILE A 191 -19.24 10.96 4.49
CA ILE A 191 -19.07 9.82 5.39
C ILE A 191 -18.42 10.33 6.69
N THR A 192 -19.16 10.25 7.78
CA THR A 192 -18.71 10.76 9.09
C THR A 192 -17.49 9.99 9.62
N PRO A 193 -16.63 10.59 10.46
CA PRO A 193 -15.47 9.89 11.04
C PRO A 193 -15.80 8.56 11.74
N GLN A 194 -16.97 8.48 12.39
CA GLN A 194 -17.43 7.24 13.03
C GLN A 194 -17.77 6.15 12.00
N GLN A 195 -18.44 6.52 10.90
CA GLN A 195 -18.71 5.58 9.80
C GLN A 195 -17.42 5.16 9.10
N GLN A 196 -16.49 6.11 8.86
CA GLN A 196 -15.17 5.79 8.31
C GLN A 196 -14.47 4.75 9.18
N ARG A 197 -14.44 4.96 10.50
CA ARG A 197 -13.86 4.00 11.42
C ARG A 197 -14.56 2.64 11.37
N GLY A 198 -15.90 2.62 11.38
CA GLY A 198 -16.67 1.38 11.25
C GLY A 198 -16.39 0.62 9.95
N TYR A 199 -16.21 1.31 8.82
CA TYR A 199 -15.81 0.68 7.56
C TYR A 199 -14.38 0.14 7.61
N ILE A 200 -13.45 0.86 8.23
CA ILE A 200 -12.08 0.35 8.45
C ILE A 200 -12.09 -0.90 9.33
N ASP A 201 -12.82 -0.87 10.44
CA ASP A 201 -12.97 -2.02 11.34
C ASP A 201 -13.60 -3.23 10.61
N SER A 202 -14.54 -2.96 9.70
CA SER A 202 -15.11 -3.98 8.80
C SER A 202 -14.08 -4.53 7.82
N ILE A 203 -13.25 -3.67 7.21
CA ILE A 203 -12.16 -4.10 6.32
C ILE A 203 -11.20 -5.00 7.10
N THR A 204 -10.80 -4.62 8.31
CA THR A 204 -9.95 -5.44 9.19
C THR A 204 -10.56 -6.81 9.46
N CYS A 205 -11.86 -6.89 9.77
CA CYS A 205 -12.53 -8.16 9.99
C CYS A 205 -12.57 -9.04 8.74
N TRP A 206 -12.82 -8.45 7.56
CA TRP A 206 -12.76 -9.19 6.30
C TRP A 206 -11.37 -9.69 5.98
N MET A 207 -10.35 -8.85 6.14
CA MET A 207 -8.96 -9.25 5.97
C MET A 207 -8.65 -10.43 6.89
N ALA A 208 -9.09 -10.40 8.16
CA ALA A 208 -8.95 -11.49 9.12
C ALA A 208 -9.63 -12.79 8.71
N LEU A 209 -10.82 -12.69 8.14
CA LEU A 209 -11.52 -13.85 7.64
C LEU A 209 -10.88 -14.44 6.37
N MET A 210 -10.31 -13.59 5.50
CA MET A 210 -9.68 -14.01 4.24
C MET A 210 -8.27 -14.59 4.44
N ASN A 211 -7.49 -14.02 5.37
CA ASN A 211 -6.07 -14.34 5.56
C ASN A 211 -5.72 -15.84 5.65
N PRO A 212 -6.51 -16.72 6.29
CA PRO A 212 -6.20 -18.15 6.38
C PRO A 212 -6.33 -18.92 5.05
N PHE A 213 -6.94 -18.31 4.02
CA PHE A 213 -7.28 -18.99 2.77
C PHE A 213 -6.62 -18.38 1.54
N VAL A 214 -5.98 -17.23 1.71
CA VAL A 214 -5.29 -16.52 0.63
C VAL A 214 -3.81 -16.89 0.66
N LYS A 215 -3.25 -17.25 -0.50
CA LYS A 215 -1.85 -17.70 -0.61
C LYS A 215 -0.94 -16.55 -1.01
N PHE A 216 0.06 -16.25 -0.19
CA PHE A 216 1.14 -15.32 -0.51
C PHE A 216 2.31 -16.13 -1.11
N SER A 217 2.30 -16.39 -2.42
CA SER A 217 3.38 -17.16 -3.06
C SER A 217 4.54 -16.27 -3.51
N GLU A 218 5.78 -16.73 -3.30
CA GLU A 218 7.01 -16.11 -3.84
C GLU A 218 7.03 -15.99 -5.38
N ASN A 219 6.25 -16.82 -6.07
CA ASN A 219 6.11 -16.76 -7.52
C ASN A 219 5.07 -15.71 -7.92
N ASP A 220 5.50 -14.81 -8.81
CA ASP A 220 4.73 -13.68 -9.31
C ASP A 220 3.47 -14.13 -10.04
N PHE A 221 2.34 -14.04 -9.33
CA PHE A 221 1.01 -14.34 -9.88
C PHE A 221 0.09 -13.12 -9.94
N ASN A 222 0.54 -11.87 -9.75
CA ASN A 222 -0.23 -10.65 -10.12
C ASN A 222 0.59 -9.33 -9.98
N GLY A 223 1.90 -9.41 -10.11
CA GLY A 223 2.78 -8.32 -10.52
C GLY A 223 3.05 -8.28 -12.03
N GLY A 224 2.39 -9.18 -12.76
CA GLY A 224 2.06 -9.09 -14.17
C GLY A 224 0.59 -9.48 -14.33
N ASP A 225 0.20 -10.66 -13.86
CA ASP A 225 -1.10 -11.32 -14.12
C ASP A 225 -2.38 -10.51 -13.79
N PRO A 226 -3.54 -10.88 -14.36
CA PRO A 226 -4.82 -10.19 -14.14
C PRO A 226 -5.50 -10.53 -12.80
N THR A 227 -6.14 -9.55 -12.16
CA THR A 227 -6.95 -9.77 -10.94
C THR A 227 -8.27 -10.46 -11.26
N ARG A 228 -8.71 -11.37 -10.38
CA ARG A 228 -10.00 -12.07 -10.51
C ARG A 228 -11.18 -11.22 -10.04
N VAL A 229 -10.96 -10.35 -9.05
CA VAL A 229 -12.00 -9.51 -8.45
C VAL A 229 -12.06 -8.18 -9.18
N ILE A 230 -12.96 -8.07 -10.15
CA ILE A 230 -13.06 -6.90 -11.05
C ILE A 230 -14.39 -6.16 -10.92
N ASP A 231 -15.38 -6.79 -10.30
CA ASP A 231 -16.75 -6.30 -10.22
C ASP A 231 -17.45 -6.79 -8.95
N ARG A 232 -18.70 -6.32 -8.74
CA ARG A 232 -19.49 -6.67 -7.56
C ARG A 232 -19.80 -8.16 -7.47
N ALA A 233 -19.95 -8.84 -8.60
CA ALA A 233 -20.30 -10.26 -8.66
C ALA A 233 -19.13 -11.16 -8.25
N SER A 234 -17.96 -10.94 -8.85
CA SER A 234 -16.69 -11.61 -8.50
C SER A 234 -16.28 -11.32 -7.06
N LEU A 235 -16.44 -10.08 -6.58
CA LEU A 235 -16.22 -9.75 -5.15
C LEU A 235 -17.17 -10.55 -4.25
N LYS A 236 -18.47 -10.59 -4.56
CA LYS A 236 -19.46 -11.36 -3.78
C LYS A 236 -19.11 -12.84 -3.74
N GLU A 237 -18.75 -13.42 -4.89
CA GLU A 237 -18.36 -14.83 -4.99
C GLU A 237 -17.13 -15.12 -4.13
N PHE A 238 -16.08 -14.29 -4.24
CA PHE A 238 -14.85 -14.45 -3.48
C PHE A 238 -15.11 -14.38 -1.97
N LEU A 239 -15.76 -13.31 -1.49
CA LEU A 239 -16.05 -13.12 -0.06
C LEU A 239 -16.97 -14.21 0.49
N LYS A 240 -17.96 -14.66 -0.29
CA LYS A 240 -18.84 -15.77 0.09
C LYS A 240 -18.05 -17.06 0.26
N ASN A 241 -17.12 -17.37 -0.65
CA ASN A 241 -16.27 -18.55 -0.52
C ASN A 241 -15.34 -18.45 0.69
N CYS A 242 -14.73 -17.30 0.97
CA CYS A 242 -13.95 -17.14 2.21
C CYS A 242 -14.81 -17.39 3.45
N ALA A 243 -16.01 -16.83 3.49
CA ALA A 243 -16.95 -17.00 4.60
C ALA A 243 -17.37 -18.46 4.80
N LEU A 244 -17.71 -19.17 3.71
CA LEU A 244 -18.06 -20.59 3.78
C LEU A 244 -16.87 -21.50 4.11
N ALA A 245 -15.68 -21.19 3.60
CA ALA A 245 -14.45 -21.90 3.94
C ALA A 245 -14.12 -21.80 5.43
N SER A 246 -14.41 -20.65 6.06
CA SER A 246 -14.30 -20.49 7.53
C SER A 246 -15.27 -21.38 8.31
N LEU A 247 -16.35 -21.84 7.69
CA LEU A 247 -17.29 -22.80 8.28
C LEU A 247 -16.97 -24.26 7.90
N GLY A 248 -15.87 -24.51 7.18
CA GLY A 248 -15.44 -25.84 6.78
C GLY A 248 -16.08 -26.36 5.49
N ASP A 249 -16.64 -25.49 4.64
CA ASP A 249 -17.18 -25.89 3.34
C ASP A 249 -16.05 -26.30 2.37
N GLU A 250 -16.01 -27.59 2.02
CA GLU A 250 -14.99 -28.17 1.15
C GLU A 250 -15.02 -27.60 -0.28
N SER A 251 -16.19 -27.23 -0.80
CA SER A 251 -16.31 -26.65 -2.14
C SER A 251 -15.73 -25.23 -2.18
N ALA A 252 -15.94 -24.47 -1.11
CA ALA A 252 -15.37 -23.14 -0.96
C ALA A 252 -13.85 -23.19 -0.76
N ILE A 253 -13.34 -24.17 0.00
CA ILE A 253 -11.91 -24.42 0.15
C ILE A 253 -11.29 -24.81 -1.20
N ALA A 254 -11.94 -25.69 -1.97
CA ALA A 254 -11.48 -26.07 -3.30
C ALA A 254 -11.45 -24.87 -4.27
N PHE A 255 -12.49 -24.02 -4.24
CA PHE A 255 -12.54 -22.78 -5.02
C PHE A 255 -11.33 -21.89 -4.72
N LEU A 256 -11.01 -21.65 -3.44
CA LEU A 256 -9.89 -20.78 -3.02
C LEU A 256 -8.51 -21.39 -3.31
N ASN A 257 -8.42 -22.72 -3.42
CA ASN A 257 -7.18 -23.41 -3.77
C ASN A 257 -6.88 -23.43 -5.28
N ASP A 258 -7.88 -23.13 -6.13
CA ASP A 258 -7.69 -22.98 -7.57
C ASP A 258 -6.70 -21.83 -7.85
N ALA A 259 -5.76 -22.06 -8.77
CA ALA A 259 -4.77 -21.07 -9.15
C ALA A 259 -5.40 -19.75 -9.64
N GLY A 260 -6.52 -19.80 -10.36
CA GLY A 260 -7.21 -18.61 -10.88
C GLY A 260 -7.96 -17.79 -9.83
N ASN A 261 -8.13 -18.33 -8.61
CA ASN A 261 -8.81 -17.65 -7.50
C ASN A 261 -7.86 -17.30 -6.35
N LYS A 262 -6.54 -17.50 -6.53
CA LYS A 262 -5.56 -17.06 -5.54
C LYS A 262 -5.40 -15.55 -5.62
N ALA A 263 -5.33 -14.91 -4.46
CA ALA A 263 -4.99 -13.50 -4.37
C ALA A 263 -3.56 -13.35 -3.82
N TYR A 264 -2.74 -12.51 -4.46
CA TYR A 264 -1.42 -12.14 -3.94
C TYR A 264 -1.53 -11.01 -2.89
N CYS A 265 -0.41 -10.59 -2.28
CA CYS A 265 -0.41 -9.59 -1.19
C CYS A 265 -1.12 -8.27 -1.55
N ALA A 266 -0.93 -7.79 -2.79
CA ALA A 266 -1.55 -6.56 -3.27
C ALA A 266 -3.03 -6.81 -3.50
N GLU A 267 -3.42 -7.89 -4.17
CA GLU A 267 -4.82 -8.23 -4.40
C GLU A 267 -5.59 -8.48 -3.08
N PHE A 268 -4.94 -9.07 -2.07
CA PHE A 268 -5.51 -9.25 -0.74
C PHE A 268 -5.94 -7.92 -0.10
N VAL A 269 -5.06 -6.91 -0.13
CA VAL A 269 -5.38 -5.57 0.35
C VAL A 269 -6.52 -4.97 -0.49
N TYR A 270 -6.45 -5.09 -1.81
CA TYR A 270 -7.43 -4.54 -2.74
C TYR A 270 -8.84 -5.13 -2.53
N ILE A 271 -8.96 -6.45 -2.36
CA ILE A 271 -10.22 -7.11 -2.03
C ILE A 271 -10.73 -6.57 -0.68
N GLY A 272 -9.83 -6.45 0.31
CA GLY A 272 -10.09 -5.81 1.60
C GLY A 272 -10.75 -4.45 1.46
N LEU A 273 -10.14 -3.53 0.71
CA LEU A 273 -10.66 -2.16 0.49
C LEU A 273 -12.01 -2.11 -0.21
N ASN A 274 -12.38 -3.15 -0.96
CA ASN A 274 -13.66 -3.26 -1.65
C ASN A 274 -14.77 -3.86 -0.78
N THR A 275 -14.45 -4.46 0.37
CA THR A 275 -15.45 -5.06 1.27
C THR A 275 -16.47 -4.14 1.95
N PRO A 276 -16.35 -2.79 2.04
CA PRO A 276 -17.36 -1.92 2.64
C PRO A 276 -18.78 -2.05 2.05
N VAL A 277 -18.93 -2.63 0.86
CA VAL A 277 -20.23 -2.98 0.28
C VAL A 277 -20.94 -4.16 0.95
N TYR A 278 -20.24 -4.90 1.80
CA TYR A 278 -20.74 -5.98 2.65
C TYR A 278 -20.16 -5.81 4.05
N PRO A 279 -20.63 -4.84 4.86
CA PRO A 279 -20.10 -4.62 6.20
C PRO A 279 -20.04 -5.90 7.02
N PHE A 280 -18.97 -6.10 7.80
CA PHE A 280 -18.77 -7.28 8.66
C PHE A 280 -19.64 -7.19 9.92
N ASN A 281 -20.95 -7.05 9.73
CA ASN A 281 -21.98 -7.09 10.75
C ASN A 281 -23.07 -8.09 10.32
N LEU A 282 -24.04 -8.35 11.19
CA LEU A 282 -25.07 -9.35 10.92
C LEU A 282 -25.83 -9.07 9.61
N GLN A 283 -26.18 -7.81 9.34
CA GLN A 283 -26.93 -7.45 8.14
C GLN A 283 -26.10 -7.66 6.86
N GLY A 284 -24.85 -7.19 6.83
CA GLY A 284 -23.98 -7.34 5.67
C GLY A 284 -23.62 -8.79 5.36
N LEU A 285 -23.26 -9.58 6.39
CA LEU A 285 -22.99 -11.02 6.24
C LEU A 285 -24.22 -11.80 5.79
N THR A 286 -25.40 -11.50 6.35
CA THR A 286 -26.66 -12.14 5.92
C THR A 286 -26.97 -11.82 4.47
N SER A 287 -26.77 -10.56 4.03
CA SER A 287 -26.96 -10.16 2.63
C SER A 287 -25.96 -10.81 1.67
N LEU A 288 -24.73 -11.09 2.13
CA LEU A 288 -23.72 -11.76 1.32
C LEU A 288 -24.07 -13.25 1.14
N LEU A 289 -24.38 -13.93 2.24
CA LEU A 289 -24.57 -15.38 2.30
C LEU A 289 -25.99 -15.82 1.90
N ASN A 290 -26.97 -14.92 2.02
CA ASN A 290 -28.40 -15.23 2.05
C ASN A 290 -28.76 -16.23 3.16
N ASP A 291 -28.06 -16.15 4.31
CA ASP A 291 -28.21 -17.07 5.45
C ASP A 291 -27.81 -16.38 6.76
N GLU A 292 -28.80 -16.05 7.59
CA GLU A 292 -28.57 -15.37 8.88
C GLU A 292 -27.92 -16.29 9.93
N ALA A 293 -28.21 -17.60 9.90
CA ALA A 293 -27.65 -18.54 10.86
C ALA A 293 -26.14 -18.67 10.66
N LYS A 294 -25.71 -18.85 9.41
CA LYS A 294 -24.27 -18.85 9.06
C LYS A 294 -23.60 -17.51 9.35
N ALA A 295 -24.29 -16.39 9.11
CA ALA A 295 -23.77 -15.07 9.46
C ALA A 295 -23.48 -14.95 10.97
N LYS A 296 -24.37 -15.46 11.83
CA LYS A 296 -24.14 -15.50 13.28
C LYS A 296 -22.96 -16.39 13.66
N GLU A 297 -22.83 -17.56 13.03
CA GLU A 297 -21.70 -18.47 13.27
C GLU A 297 -20.35 -17.81 12.93
N ILE A 298 -20.29 -17.03 11.84
CA ILE A 298 -19.08 -16.28 11.46
C ILE A 298 -18.74 -15.20 12.49
N LEU A 299 -19.73 -14.47 13.00
CA LEU A 299 -19.52 -13.46 14.04
C LEU A 299 -19.00 -14.06 15.36
N VAL A 300 -19.27 -15.34 15.64
CA VAL A 300 -18.68 -16.04 16.80
C VAL A 300 -17.15 -16.13 16.67
N PHE A 301 -16.59 -16.22 15.46
CA PHE A 301 -15.13 -16.23 15.30
C PHE A 301 -14.49 -14.89 15.71
N GLN A 302 -15.15 -13.76 15.42
CA GLN A 302 -14.72 -12.45 15.91
C GLN A 302 -14.70 -12.42 17.45
N GLU A 303 -15.76 -12.90 18.10
CA GLU A 303 -15.82 -12.96 19.56
C GLU A 303 -14.72 -13.85 20.15
N LYS A 304 -14.48 -15.03 19.56
CA LYS A 304 -13.43 -15.96 19.99
C LYS A 304 -12.04 -15.34 19.83
N GLN A 305 -11.75 -14.73 18.68
CA GLN A 305 -10.48 -14.07 18.42
C GLN A 305 -10.20 -12.99 19.48
N ASN A 306 -11.18 -12.13 19.75
CA ASN A 306 -11.04 -11.03 20.71
C ASN A 306 -10.95 -11.51 22.16
N ARG A 307 -11.50 -12.69 22.47
CA ARG A 307 -11.38 -13.35 23.79
C ARG A 307 -10.16 -14.26 23.89
N ARG A 308 -9.28 -14.26 22.88
CA ARG A 308 -8.07 -15.11 22.81
C ARG A 308 -8.41 -16.60 22.94
N GLN A 309 -9.49 -17.01 22.28
CA GLN A 309 -9.97 -18.38 22.24
C GLN A 309 -9.66 -19.00 20.88
N GLU A 310 -9.25 -20.27 20.88
CA GLU A 310 -9.00 -21.04 19.66
C GLU A 310 -10.17 -20.96 18.69
N ASN A 311 -9.84 -20.66 17.44
CA ASN A 311 -10.79 -20.59 16.35
C ASN A 311 -10.11 -20.99 15.03
N ILE A 312 -10.93 -21.30 14.02
CA ILE A 312 -10.40 -21.75 12.73
C ILE A 312 -9.56 -20.68 12.03
N LEU A 313 -9.86 -19.39 12.23
CA LEU A 313 -9.14 -18.30 11.57
C LEU A 313 -7.71 -18.21 12.13
N SER A 314 -7.56 -18.17 13.46
CA SER A 314 -6.23 -18.18 14.09
C SER A 314 -5.47 -19.46 13.75
N ASN A 315 -6.11 -20.63 13.80
CA ASN A 315 -5.45 -21.92 13.61
C ASN A 315 -4.96 -22.16 12.17
N ARG A 316 -5.63 -21.58 11.17
CA ARG A 316 -5.26 -21.73 9.75
C ARG A 316 -4.43 -20.57 9.21
N SER A 317 -4.47 -19.40 9.86
CA SER A 317 -3.60 -18.29 9.49
C SER A 317 -2.14 -18.67 9.75
N ALA A 318 -1.24 -18.23 8.89
CA ALA A 318 0.20 -18.33 9.11
C ALA A 318 0.81 -17.00 9.57
N ASN A 319 -0.03 -16.00 9.89
CA ASN A 319 0.40 -14.79 10.56
C ASN A 319 0.58 -15.05 12.07
N PRO A 320 1.82 -14.97 12.62
CA PRO A 320 2.09 -15.30 14.01
C PRO A 320 1.39 -14.34 14.99
N GLU A 321 1.21 -13.07 14.63
CA GLU A 321 0.50 -12.11 15.48
C GLU A 321 -1.00 -12.38 15.55
N PHE A 322 -1.59 -12.90 14.48
CA PHE A 322 -2.98 -13.31 14.46
C PHE A 322 -3.19 -14.64 15.19
N GLN A 323 -2.25 -15.59 15.04
CA GLN A 323 -2.20 -16.85 15.81
C GLN A 323 -2.07 -16.60 17.32
N ALA A 324 -1.26 -15.61 17.71
CA ALA A 324 -1.06 -15.20 19.10
C ALA A 324 -2.20 -14.33 19.67
N PHE A 325 -3.26 -14.08 18.88
CA PHE A 325 -4.39 -13.22 19.26
C PHE A 325 -3.99 -11.77 19.60
N ASN A 326 -2.86 -11.28 19.06
CA ASN A 326 -2.41 -9.91 19.24
C ASN A 326 -3.16 -8.96 18.32
N ILE A 327 -3.56 -9.44 17.13
CA ILE A 327 -4.45 -8.70 16.25
C ILE A 327 -5.89 -9.09 16.54
N GLN A 328 -6.68 -8.10 16.91
CA GLN A 328 -8.11 -8.23 17.20
C GLN A 328 -8.95 -8.06 15.93
N MET A 329 -10.18 -8.58 15.96
CA MET A 329 -11.23 -8.32 14.96
C MET A 329 -12.20 -7.27 15.55
N PRO A 330 -12.06 -5.97 15.23
CA PRO A 330 -12.80 -4.92 15.92
C PRO A 330 -14.32 -5.06 15.72
N VAL A 331 -15.12 -4.68 16.72
CA VAL A 331 -16.58 -4.76 16.65
C VAL A 331 -17.10 -3.73 15.63
N VAL A 332 -17.76 -4.21 14.58
CA VAL A 332 -18.38 -3.34 13.56
C VAL A 332 -19.77 -2.91 14.03
N PRO A 333 -20.14 -1.62 13.93
CA PRO A 333 -21.47 -1.17 14.34
C PRO A 333 -22.59 -1.93 13.61
N SER A 334 -23.59 -2.39 14.37
CA SER A 334 -24.70 -3.18 13.83
C SER A 334 -25.60 -2.39 12.87
N ASP A 335 -25.59 -1.07 12.99
CA ASP A 335 -26.32 -0.10 12.18
C ASP A 335 -25.49 0.48 11.02
N LEU A 336 -24.22 0.06 10.87
CA LEU A 336 -23.38 0.49 9.75
C LEU A 336 -23.99 -0.06 8.45
N PRO A 337 -24.52 0.81 7.56
CA PRO A 337 -25.14 0.36 6.33
C PRO A 337 -24.07 -0.06 5.31
N PRO A 338 -24.43 -0.91 4.32
CA PRO A 338 -23.61 -1.09 3.14
C PRO A 338 -23.25 0.24 2.49
N LEU A 339 -21.99 0.36 2.05
CA LEU A 339 -21.47 1.60 1.52
C LEU A 339 -22.27 2.12 0.32
N ASP A 340 -22.65 1.26 -0.60
CA ASP A 340 -23.48 1.58 -1.76
C ASP A 340 -24.82 2.24 -1.39
N VAL A 341 -25.42 1.80 -0.28
CA VAL A 341 -26.63 2.44 0.27
C VAL A 341 -26.33 3.86 0.75
N ILE A 342 -25.20 4.08 1.42
CA ILE A 342 -24.79 5.45 1.82
C ILE A 342 -24.52 6.32 0.59
N MET A 343 -23.82 5.80 -0.41
CA MET A 343 -23.54 6.52 -1.66
C MET A 343 -24.85 6.97 -2.34
N ALA A 344 -25.80 6.04 -2.50
CA ALA A 344 -27.10 6.33 -3.11
C ALA A 344 -27.92 7.35 -2.30
N ASN A 345 -27.93 7.24 -0.97
CA ASN A 345 -28.63 8.18 -0.09
C ASN A 345 -28.07 9.61 -0.15
N ASN A 346 -26.80 9.76 -0.55
CA ASN A 346 -26.15 11.06 -0.74
C ASN A 346 -26.12 11.50 -2.21
N GLY A 347 -26.95 10.88 -3.07
CA GLY A 347 -27.11 11.28 -4.47
C GLY A 347 -25.93 10.92 -5.38
N VAL A 348 -25.02 10.04 -4.94
CA VAL A 348 -23.94 9.56 -5.79
C VAL A 348 -24.45 8.40 -6.64
N ASN A 349 -24.49 8.62 -7.95
CA ASN A 349 -24.83 7.57 -8.91
C ASN A 349 -23.64 6.63 -9.09
N ILE A 350 -23.76 5.41 -8.60
CA ILE A 350 -22.77 4.34 -8.74
C ILE A 350 -23.32 3.28 -9.72
N ASP A 351 -22.45 2.72 -10.54
CA ASP A 351 -22.80 1.56 -11.35
C ASP A 351 -23.03 0.36 -10.40
N PRO A 352 -24.19 -0.31 -10.43
CA PRO A 352 -24.49 -1.46 -9.57
C PRO A 352 -23.51 -2.64 -9.71
N SER A 353 -22.86 -2.76 -10.87
CA SER A 353 -21.84 -3.79 -11.14
C SER A 353 -20.45 -3.38 -10.65
N SER A 354 -20.20 -2.09 -10.39
CA SER A 354 -18.90 -1.59 -9.96
C SER A 354 -18.61 -1.86 -8.48
N ILE A 355 -17.37 -1.60 -8.10
CA ILE A 355 -16.84 -1.76 -6.74
C ILE A 355 -16.20 -0.45 -6.26
N PRO A 356 -16.10 -0.22 -4.94
CA PRO A 356 -15.63 1.06 -4.39
C PRO A 356 -14.26 1.53 -4.90
N PHE A 357 -13.35 0.57 -5.09
CA PHE A 357 -11.96 0.78 -5.40
C PHE A 357 -11.58 -0.11 -6.61
N PRO A 358 -11.73 0.39 -7.84
CA PRO A 358 -11.52 -0.40 -9.05
C PRO A 358 -10.04 -0.67 -9.32
N ALA A 359 -9.75 -1.83 -9.93
CA ALA A 359 -8.42 -2.20 -10.42
C ALA A 359 -7.98 -1.35 -11.61
N PHE A 360 -6.70 -1.42 -11.98
CA PHE A 360 -6.15 -0.67 -13.11
C PHE A 360 -6.30 -1.46 -14.40
N THR A 361 -6.59 -0.80 -15.51
CA THR A 361 -6.36 -1.39 -16.83
C THR A 361 -4.87 -1.43 -17.17
N LEU A 362 -4.48 -2.30 -18.11
CA LEU A 362 -3.10 -2.31 -18.63
C LEU A 362 -2.69 -0.92 -19.15
N SER A 363 -3.57 -0.25 -19.89
CA SER A 363 -3.32 1.08 -20.43
C SER A 363 -3.05 2.11 -19.32
N GLN A 364 -3.79 2.06 -18.20
CA GLN A 364 -3.59 2.94 -17.06
C GLN A 364 -2.24 2.71 -16.38
N VAL A 365 -1.84 1.44 -16.18
CA VAL A 365 -0.53 1.11 -15.60
C VAL A 365 0.60 1.62 -16.48
N LEU A 366 0.53 1.34 -17.79
CA LEU A 366 1.51 1.82 -18.76
C LEU A 366 1.60 3.35 -18.73
N ARG A 367 0.45 4.02 -18.88
CA ARG A 367 0.35 5.48 -18.86
C ARG A 367 0.98 6.12 -17.61
N ARG A 368 0.76 5.54 -16.42
CA ARG A 368 1.36 6.03 -15.16
C ARG A 368 2.87 5.81 -15.12
N ALA A 369 3.36 4.66 -15.60
CA ALA A 369 4.80 4.40 -15.69
C ALA A 369 5.50 5.49 -16.52
N PHE A 370 4.99 5.83 -17.70
CA PHE A 370 5.59 6.85 -18.58
C PHE A 370 5.55 8.25 -18.00
N ARG A 371 4.41 8.60 -17.45
CA ARG A 371 4.21 9.92 -16.85
C ARG A 371 5.19 10.18 -15.72
N THR A 372 5.51 9.16 -14.94
CA THR A 372 6.35 9.29 -13.75
C THR A 372 7.85 9.11 -14.02
N LEU A 373 8.24 8.21 -14.94
CA LEU A 373 9.65 7.91 -15.21
C LEU A 373 10.30 8.85 -16.22
N LEU A 374 9.57 9.31 -17.23
CA LEU A 374 10.10 10.16 -18.30
C LEU A 374 9.14 11.33 -18.60
N PRO A 375 8.89 12.24 -17.64
CA PRO A 375 7.94 13.34 -17.82
C PRO A 375 8.42 14.38 -18.84
N ARG A 376 7.57 14.70 -19.82
CA ARG A 376 7.78 15.77 -20.82
C ARG A 376 7.19 17.14 -20.44
N HIS A 377 6.80 17.32 -19.18
CA HIS A 377 6.12 18.54 -18.72
C HIS A 377 6.95 19.83 -18.89
N ASN A 378 8.27 19.74 -18.68
CA ASN A 378 9.15 20.91 -18.71
C ASN A 378 9.64 21.24 -20.13
N ASN A 379 9.85 20.23 -20.96
CA ASN A 379 10.21 20.39 -22.35
C ASN A 379 9.51 19.30 -23.16
N VAL A 380 8.40 19.68 -23.80
CA VAL A 380 7.59 18.72 -24.54
C VAL A 380 8.34 18.15 -25.75
N ASN A 381 9.33 18.83 -26.33
CA ASN A 381 10.03 18.32 -27.52
C ASN A 381 11.51 18.03 -27.27
N ASP A 382 11.86 17.67 -26.02
CA ASP A 382 13.22 17.27 -25.69
C ASP A 382 13.62 15.99 -26.44
N PRO A 383 14.61 16.03 -27.36
CA PRO A 383 14.93 14.89 -28.22
C PRO A 383 15.44 13.68 -27.43
N ILE A 384 16.13 13.92 -26.31
CA ILE A 384 16.65 12.85 -25.45
C ILE A 384 15.49 12.15 -24.72
N THR A 385 14.58 12.91 -24.11
CA THR A 385 13.40 12.36 -23.43
C THR A 385 12.48 11.62 -24.43
N ILE A 386 12.30 12.15 -25.65
CA ILE A 386 11.59 11.45 -26.73
C ILE A 386 12.25 10.10 -27.02
N GLN A 387 13.57 10.09 -27.25
CA GLN A 387 14.32 8.87 -27.55
C GLN A 387 14.17 7.85 -26.42
N ALA A 388 14.27 8.28 -25.16
CA ALA A 388 14.10 7.44 -23.99
C ALA A 388 12.70 6.82 -23.93
N GLN A 389 11.64 7.61 -24.13
CA GLN A 389 10.25 7.11 -24.12
C GLN A 389 10.01 6.08 -25.24
N VAL A 390 10.51 6.35 -26.44
CA VAL A 390 10.34 5.46 -27.61
C VAL A 390 11.07 4.13 -27.41
N LYS A 391 12.30 4.16 -26.89
CA LYS A 391 13.07 2.96 -26.54
C LYS A 391 12.34 2.16 -25.48
N LEU A 392 11.91 2.83 -24.42
CA LEU A 392 11.20 2.21 -23.32
C LEU A 392 9.94 1.47 -23.78
N PHE A 393 9.07 2.12 -24.55
CA PHE A 393 7.87 1.47 -25.11
C PHE A 393 8.21 0.27 -25.99
N GLY A 394 9.28 0.36 -26.78
CA GLY A 394 9.77 -0.76 -27.58
C GLY A 394 10.10 -1.99 -26.74
N TYR A 395 10.62 -1.80 -25.52
CA TYR A 395 10.98 -2.91 -24.62
C TYR A 395 9.78 -3.53 -23.89
N LEU A 396 8.60 -2.89 -23.94
CA LEU A 396 7.39 -3.42 -23.29
C LEU A 396 6.61 -4.41 -24.15
N GLU A 397 6.89 -4.53 -25.46
CA GLU A 397 6.22 -5.51 -26.33
C GLU A 397 6.19 -6.94 -25.73
N PRO A 398 7.32 -7.56 -25.34
CA PRO A 398 7.30 -8.90 -24.76
C PRO A 398 6.52 -8.98 -23.45
N LEU A 399 6.49 -7.88 -22.67
CA LEU A 399 5.74 -7.82 -21.41
C LEU A 399 4.23 -7.81 -21.66
N ILE A 400 3.76 -7.00 -22.61
CA ILE A 400 2.34 -6.93 -22.99
C ILE A 400 1.89 -8.26 -23.60
N LEU A 401 2.71 -8.88 -24.45
CA LEU A 401 2.39 -10.19 -25.04
C LEU A 401 2.25 -11.28 -23.97
N LYS A 402 3.19 -11.36 -23.03
CA LYS A 402 3.09 -12.26 -21.87
C LYS A 402 1.83 -11.98 -21.07
N GLN A 403 1.53 -10.70 -20.85
CA GLN A 403 0.40 -10.30 -20.03
C GLN A 403 -0.96 -10.73 -20.57
N LEU A 404 -1.06 -10.75 -21.90
CA LEU A 404 -2.26 -11.17 -22.61
C LEU A 404 -2.30 -12.68 -22.85
N GLY A 405 -1.34 -13.45 -22.31
CA GLY A 405 -1.20 -14.89 -22.54
C GLY A 405 -0.84 -15.24 -23.98
N LEU A 406 -0.21 -14.31 -24.71
CA LEU A 406 0.12 -14.46 -26.14
C LEU A 406 1.55 -14.95 -26.39
N ASP A 407 2.38 -15.09 -25.35
CA ASP A 407 3.79 -15.51 -25.42
C ASP A 407 3.99 -17.04 -25.58
N ASN A 408 2.98 -17.86 -25.29
CA ASN A 408 3.11 -19.32 -25.25
C ASN A 408 2.66 -20.08 -26.52
N ASN A 409 3.57 -20.85 -27.13
CA ASN A 409 3.29 -21.80 -28.22
C ASN A 409 2.71 -23.14 -27.72
N GLY A 410 1.71 -23.09 -26.84
CA GLY A 410 0.97 -24.30 -26.46
C GLY A 410 0.25 -24.91 -27.67
N GLU A 411 0.06 -26.23 -27.65
CA GLU A 411 -0.82 -26.93 -28.60
C GLU A 411 -2.24 -26.36 -28.44
N THR A 412 -2.62 -25.49 -29.37
CA THR A 412 -3.93 -24.85 -29.44
C THR A 412 -4.58 -25.30 -30.74
N SER A 413 -5.92 -25.27 -30.78
CA SER A 413 -6.65 -25.56 -32.02
C SER A 413 -6.24 -24.58 -33.15
N GLU A 414 -6.48 -24.94 -34.40
CA GLU A 414 -6.16 -24.05 -35.56
C GLU A 414 -6.88 -22.69 -35.45
N GLU A 415 -8.10 -22.68 -34.90
CA GLU A 415 -8.91 -21.46 -34.69
C GLU A 415 -8.36 -20.57 -33.57
N GLU A 416 -7.92 -21.16 -32.45
CA GLU A 416 -7.24 -20.45 -31.38
C GLU A 416 -5.88 -19.91 -31.84
N THR A 417 -5.17 -20.66 -32.68
CA THR A 417 -3.89 -20.23 -33.27
C THR A 417 -4.08 -19.02 -34.18
N ALA A 418 -5.08 -19.04 -35.06
CA ALA A 418 -5.38 -17.90 -35.95
C ALA A 418 -5.74 -16.64 -35.14
N THR A 419 -6.62 -16.80 -34.15
CA THR A 419 -7.03 -15.71 -33.25
C THR A 419 -5.83 -15.14 -32.48
N ARG A 420 -4.94 -16.01 -31.99
CA ARG A 420 -3.70 -15.60 -31.30
C ARG A 420 -2.77 -14.81 -32.21
N VAL A 421 -2.57 -15.27 -33.45
CA VAL A 421 -1.72 -14.57 -34.44
C VAL A 421 -2.26 -13.17 -34.73
N GLU A 422 -3.57 -13.00 -34.84
CA GLU A 422 -4.20 -11.69 -35.02
C GLU A 422 -3.98 -10.78 -33.81
N LYS A 423 -4.13 -11.30 -32.58
CA LYS A 423 -3.85 -10.56 -31.34
C LYS A 423 -2.38 -10.12 -31.23
N VAL A 424 -1.44 -11.00 -31.57
CA VAL A 424 0.00 -10.64 -31.60
C VAL A 424 0.27 -9.51 -32.59
N LYS A 425 -0.29 -9.59 -33.81
CA LYS A 425 -0.15 -8.51 -34.82
C LYS A 425 -0.76 -7.20 -34.33
N ALA A 426 -1.90 -7.26 -33.64
CA ALA A 426 -2.54 -6.07 -33.08
C ALA A 426 -1.65 -5.39 -32.03
N VAL A 427 -1.02 -6.16 -31.13
CA VAL A 427 -0.05 -5.63 -30.15
C VAL A 427 1.15 -4.99 -30.86
N GLN A 428 1.69 -5.62 -31.90
CA GLN A 428 2.81 -5.08 -32.67
C GLN A 428 2.45 -3.77 -33.41
N GLN A 429 1.25 -3.72 -33.98
CA GLN A 429 0.71 -2.50 -34.60
C GLN A 429 0.52 -1.39 -33.57
N PHE A 430 0.00 -1.72 -32.39
CA PHE A 430 -0.14 -0.81 -31.27
C PHE A 430 1.20 -0.22 -30.81
N ILE A 431 2.22 -1.05 -30.58
CA ILE A 431 3.58 -0.60 -30.23
C ILE A 431 4.17 0.30 -31.32
N THR A 432 3.98 -0.06 -32.59
CA THR A 432 4.43 0.76 -33.72
C THR A 432 3.75 2.12 -33.76
N LEU A 433 2.43 2.15 -33.54
CA LEU A 433 1.65 3.38 -33.48
C LEU A 433 2.13 4.29 -32.35
N ILE A 434 2.28 3.76 -31.13
CA ILE A 434 2.79 4.52 -29.98
C ILE A 434 4.14 5.14 -30.31
N LYS A 435 5.10 4.34 -30.79
CA LYS A 435 6.45 4.81 -31.09
C LYS A 435 6.41 5.95 -32.11
N SER A 436 5.60 5.81 -33.16
CA SER A 436 5.41 6.85 -34.17
C SER A 436 4.84 8.14 -33.57
N GLN A 437 3.80 8.04 -32.74
CA GLN A 437 3.17 9.21 -32.12
C GLN A 437 4.12 9.90 -31.13
N LEU A 438 4.86 9.16 -30.31
CA LEU A 438 5.78 9.75 -29.34
C LEU A 438 6.98 10.47 -29.97
N GLN A 439 7.38 10.06 -31.18
CA GLN A 439 8.43 10.71 -31.97
C GLN A 439 8.03 12.07 -32.54
N GLN A 440 6.73 12.38 -32.57
CA GLN A 440 6.26 13.65 -33.09
C GLN A 440 6.58 14.81 -32.13
N ASN A 441 6.70 15.99 -32.72
CA ASN A 441 6.74 17.24 -31.98
C ASN A 441 5.32 17.72 -31.70
N TYR A 442 5.10 18.24 -30.50
CA TYR A 442 3.83 18.77 -30.05
C TYR A 442 3.98 20.24 -29.66
N ASN A 443 2.91 21.04 -29.80
CA ASN A 443 2.97 22.46 -29.46
C ASN A 443 3.07 22.68 -27.95
N ASN A 444 2.50 21.77 -27.17
CA ASN A 444 2.51 21.83 -25.71
C ASN A 444 2.25 20.43 -25.11
N TYR A 445 2.45 20.31 -23.80
CA TYR A 445 2.24 19.05 -23.10
C TYR A 445 0.79 18.56 -23.15
N ALA A 446 -0.21 19.45 -23.11
CA ALA A 446 -1.62 19.05 -23.12
C ALA A 446 -2.03 18.38 -24.44
N GLU A 447 -1.43 18.81 -25.56
CA GLU A 447 -1.63 18.15 -26.86
C GLU A 447 -1.04 16.74 -26.86
N LEU A 448 0.19 16.56 -26.37
CA LEU A 448 0.79 15.24 -26.19
C LEU A 448 -0.06 14.36 -25.26
N ASP A 449 -0.52 14.93 -24.13
CA ASP A 449 -1.35 14.24 -23.13
C ASP A 449 -2.60 13.66 -23.77
N SER A 450 -3.32 14.47 -24.57
CA SER A 450 -4.51 14.05 -25.29
C SER A 450 -4.23 12.96 -26.33
N VAL A 451 -3.10 13.02 -27.04
CA VAL A 451 -2.74 11.97 -28.01
C VAL A 451 -2.39 10.67 -27.31
N VAL A 452 -1.65 10.74 -26.20
CA VAL A 452 -1.35 9.56 -25.38
C VAL A 452 -2.63 8.94 -24.83
N ASP A 453 -3.59 9.74 -24.38
CA ASP A 453 -4.86 9.20 -23.87
C ASP A 453 -5.66 8.47 -24.98
N GLN A 454 -5.73 9.02 -26.19
CA GLN A 454 -6.36 8.34 -27.34
C GLN A 454 -5.68 7.01 -27.69
N ILE A 455 -4.35 6.97 -27.61
CA ILE A 455 -3.57 5.75 -27.82
C ILE A 455 -3.90 4.70 -26.74
N MET A 456 -4.04 5.12 -25.49
CA MET A 456 -4.39 4.23 -24.37
C MET A 456 -5.82 3.69 -24.50
N GLU A 457 -6.77 4.50 -24.96
CA GLU A 457 -8.14 4.05 -25.28
C GLU A 457 -8.13 2.99 -26.39
N GLN A 458 -7.38 3.22 -27.47
CA GLN A 458 -7.21 2.22 -28.54
C GLN A 458 -6.55 0.94 -28.02
N ALA A 459 -5.61 1.05 -27.07
CA ALA A 459 -5.00 -0.11 -26.43
C ALA A 459 -6.05 -0.94 -25.69
N ASP A 460 -6.91 -0.29 -24.90
CA ASP A 460 -7.96 -0.97 -24.15
C ASP A 460 -8.97 -1.66 -25.07
N GLU A 461 -9.34 -1.03 -26.19
CA GLU A 461 -10.19 -1.66 -27.21
C GLU A 461 -9.56 -2.93 -27.77
N LEU A 462 -8.26 -2.92 -28.09
CA LEU A 462 -7.55 -4.12 -28.57
C LEU A 462 -7.47 -5.22 -27.51
N VAL A 463 -7.41 -4.86 -26.23
CA VAL A 463 -7.30 -5.79 -25.09
C VAL A 463 -8.66 -6.31 -24.60
N THR A 464 -9.79 -5.65 -24.91
CA THR A 464 -11.14 -6.11 -24.47
C THR A 464 -11.51 -7.54 -24.88
N ALA A 465 -10.76 -8.17 -25.79
CA ALA A 465 -10.89 -9.58 -26.16
C ALA A 465 -10.11 -10.57 -25.25
N SER A 466 -9.54 -10.14 -24.12
CA SER A 466 -8.86 -10.98 -23.13
C SER A 466 -9.44 -10.80 -21.72
N ASP A 467 -9.39 -11.86 -20.91
CA ASP A 467 -9.66 -11.79 -19.46
C ASP A 467 -8.55 -11.01 -18.71
N ALA A 468 -7.51 -10.57 -19.42
CA ALA A 468 -6.33 -9.90 -18.89
C ALA A 468 -6.43 -8.38 -18.88
N LYS A 469 -7.62 -7.83 -18.63
CA LYS A 469 -7.83 -6.38 -18.68
C LYS A 469 -7.36 -5.66 -17.42
N TYR A 470 -7.50 -6.26 -16.24
CA TYR A 470 -7.39 -5.56 -14.96
C TYR A 470 -6.27 -6.09 -14.06
N PHE A 471 -5.61 -5.19 -13.32
CA PHE A 471 -4.39 -5.45 -12.57
C PHE A 471 -4.36 -4.75 -11.21
N VAL A 472 -3.67 -5.37 -10.25
CA VAL A 472 -3.41 -4.80 -8.92
C VAL A 472 -1.92 -4.94 -8.58
N PRO A 473 -1.02 -4.19 -9.24
CA PRO A 473 0.40 -4.21 -8.90
C PRO A 473 0.62 -3.53 -7.53
N PRO A 474 1.69 -3.85 -6.78
CA PRO A 474 1.97 -3.21 -5.50
C PRO A 474 1.98 -1.67 -5.52
N ARG A 475 2.47 -1.08 -6.63
CA ARG A 475 2.53 0.36 -6.85
C ARG A 475 1.16 1.05 -6.85
N ILE A 476 0.09 0.32 -7.16
CA ILE A 476 -1.27 0.88 -7.34
C ILE A 476 -1.67 1.82 -6.20
N TYR A 477 -1.30 1.45 -4.97
CA TYR A 477 -1.61 2.20 -3.77
C TYR A 477 -0.89 3.54 -3.69
N VAL A 478 0.34 3.59 -4.18
CA VAL A 478 1.13 4.83 -4.29
C VAL A 478 0.51 5.74 -5.34
N ASP A 479 0.22 5.19 -6.52
CA ASP A 479 -0.30 5.98 -7.64
C ASP A 479 -1.67 6.58 -7.31
N LEU A 480 -2.53 5.82 -6.61
CA LEU A 480 -3.81 6.30 -6.10
C LEU A 480 -3.67 7.29 -4.94
N GLY A 481 -2.58 7.18 -4.16
CA GLY A 481 -2.20 8.12 -3.11
C GLY A 481 -1.69 9.47 -3.63
N GLN A 482 -1.25 9.52 -4.89
CA GLN A 482 -0.55 10.65 -5.51
C GLN A 482 -1.24 11.12 -6.80
N ASN A 483 -2.56 11.32 -6.73
CA ASN A 483 -3.29 11.90 -7.84
C ASN A 483 -2.76 13.31 -8.15
N ASP A 484 -2.03 13.42 -9.25
CA ASP A 484 -1.44 14.66 -9.76
C ASP A 484 -2.37 15.40 -10.72
N GLY A 485 -3.65 15.01 -10.74
CA GLY A 485 -4.73 15.69 -11.45
C GLY A 485 -4.88 15.28 -12.93
N ASP A 486 -4.20 14.23 -13.38
CA ASP A 486 -4.26 13.76 -14.78
C ASP A 486 -5.59 13.07 -15.14
N GLY A 487 -6.38 12.66 -14.15
CA GLY A 487 -7.67 12.02 -14.36
C GLY A 487 -7.60 10.59 -14.92
N ASN A 488 -6.40 10.04 -15.07
CA ASN A 488 -6.15 8.72 -15.66
C ASN A 488 -6.15 7.58 -14.63
N LEU A 489 -6.17 7.91 -13.34
CA LEU A 489 -6.39 6.91 -12.29
C LEU A 489 -7.83 6.37 -12.35
N PRO A 490 -8.05 5.08 -12.03
CA PRO A 490 -9.39 4.54 -11.90
C PRO A 490 -10.24 5.38 -10.96
N LYS A 491 -11.43 5.77 -11.44
CA LYS A 491 -12.38 6.58 -10.66
C LYS A 491 -13.21 5.65 -9.80
N GLY A 492 -12.82 5.49 -8.54
CA GLY A 492 -13.63 4.79 -7.54
C GLY A 492 -14.86 5.58 -7.11
N TRP A 493 -15.55 5.10 -6.08
CA TRP A 493 -16.75 5.73 -5.51
C TRP A 493 -16.42 6.97 -4.65
N GLY A 494 -15.42 7.74 -5.03
CA GLY A 494 -14.84 8.82 -4.21
C GLY A 494 -13.90 8.35 -3.10
N PHE A 495 -13.61 7.04 -3.05
CA PHE A 495 -12.54 6.47 -2.24
C PHE A 495 -11.20 6.87 -2.82
N LYS A 496 -10.31 7.34 -1.97
CA LYS A 496 -8.93 7.63 -2.37
C LYS A 496 -7.97 7.15 -1.29
N LEU A 497 -6.73 6.99 -1.71
CA LEU A 497 -5.61 6.88 -0.79
C LEU A 497 -4.96 8.24 -0.67
N ASN A 498 -4.32 8.47 0.45
CA ASN A 498 -3.45 9.62 0.64
C ASN A 498 -2.12 9.14 1.20
N THR A 499 -1.02 9.45 0.51
CA THR A 499 0.32 9.12 1.00
C THR A 499 0.60 9.92 2.26
N VAL A 500 0.80 9.23 3.39
CA VAL A 500 1.06 9.87 4.68
C VAL A 500 2.54 10.04 4.97
N GLY A 501 3.40 9.19 4.42
CA GLY A 501 4.84 9.25 4.62
C GLY A 501 5.53 7.95 4.23
N THR A 502 6.85 7.91 4.44
CA THR A 502 7.65 6.69 4.29
C THR A 502 8.01 6.13 5.65
N LEU A 503 7.65 4.88 5.89
CA LEU A 503 8.07 4.12 7.07
C LEU A 503 9.53 3.70 6.90
N ILE A 504 10.38 4.07 7.85
CA ILE A 504 11.76 3.60 7.96
C ILE A 504 12.09 3.24 9.42
N TYR A 505 13.20 2.53 9.64
CA TYR A 505 13.63 2.13 10.99
C TYR A 505 13.80 3.35 11.90
N ARG A 506 13.10 3.38 13.04
CA ARG A 506 13.07 4.52 13.98
C ARG A 506 14.46 4.93 14.49
N GLY A 507 15.39 3.99 14.61
CA GLY A 507 16.72 4.25 15.17
C GLY A 507 17.64 5.08 14.29
N VAL A 508 17.27 5.37 13.02
CA VAL A 508 18.07 6.22 12.12
C VAL A 508 17.85 7.72 12.33
N PHE A 509 16.94 8.10 13.23
CA PHE A 509 16.56 9.49 13.46
C PHE A 509 17.10 10.07 14.76
N SER A 510 17.25 11.40 14.79
CA SER A 510 17.66 12.15 15.98
C SER A 510 16.48 12.34 16.93
N SER A 511 16.73 12.45 18.23
CA SER A 511 15.69 12.81 19.20
C SER A 511 15.28 14.28 19.11
N ALA A 512 16.06 15.11 18.41
CA ALA A 512 15.86 16.55 18.27
C ALA A 512 14.53 17.00 17.61
N ALA A 513 13.68 16.08 17.13
CA ALA A 513 12.44 16.40 16.40
C ALA A 513 11.12 16.15 17.16
N VAL A 514 11.15 15.79 18.44
CA VAL A 514 9.90 15.63 19.23
C VAL A 514 9.80 16.73 20.29
N THR A 515 9.33 17.92 19.90
CA THR A 515 8.64 18.79 20.86
C THR A 515 7.23 18.24 21.07
N THR A 516 7.10 17.13 21.81
CA THR A 516 5.88 16.88 22.57
C THR A 516 5.84 17.88 23.71
N PRO A 517 4.71 18.54 24.00
CA PRO A 517 4.55 19.25 25.25
C PRO A 517 4.74 18.21 26.36
N GLN A 518 5.77 18.38 27.19
CA GLN A 518 5.83 17.69 28.48
C GLN A 518 4.46 17.90 29.17
N PRO A 519 3.81 16.85 29.69
CA PRO A 519 2.75 17.09 30.67
C PRO A 519 3.33 17.99 31.76
N PRO A 520 2.60 19.03 32.20
CA PRO A 520 3.13 19.99 33.16
C PRO A 520 3.70 19.20 34.33
N ILE A 521 4.98 19.44 34.61
CA ILE A 521 5.62 18.99 35.85
C ILE A 521 4.63 19.35 36.95
N PRO A 522 4.18 18.39 37.79
CA PRO A 522 3.29 18.69 38.89
C PRO A 522 3.92 19.84 39.67
N GLU A 523 3.19 20.94 39.80
CA GLU A 523 3.66 22.05 40.62
C GLU A 523 4.10 21.48 41.96
N PRO A 524 5.29 21.85 42.47
CA PRO A 524 5.71 21.42 43.79
C PRO A 524 4.57 21.75 44.75
N THR A 525 4.16 20.73 45.50
CA THR A 525 3.10 20.87 46.51
C THR A 525 3.38 22.13 47.31
N PRO A 526 2.41 23.05 47.48
CA PRO A 526 2.63 24.27 48.24
C PRO A 526 3.25 23.91 49.59
N GLU A 527 4.44 24.45 49.85
CA GLU A 527 5.08 24.34 51.15
C GLU A 527 4.07 24.79 52.20
N ILE A 528 3.75 23.86 53.10
CA ILE A 528 3.02 24.17 54.33
C ILE A 528 3.87 25.23 55.03
N PRO A 529 3.34 26.44 55.31
CA PRO A 529 4.09 27.47 55.96
C PRO A 529 4.65 26.94 57.29
N GLU A 530 5.98 26.94 57.41
CA GLU A 530 6.64 26.69 58.68
C GLU A 530 6.06 27.67 59.71
N THR A 531 5.57 27.09 60.80
CA THR A 531 5.09 27.85 61.95
C THR A 531 6.26 28.67 62.51
N PRO A 532 6.09 29.98 62.73
CA PRO A 532 7.18 30.80 63.24
C PRO A 532 7.55 30.37 64.67
N PRO A 533 8.84 30.36 65.02
CA PRO A 533 9.28 29.93 66.35
C PRO A 533 8.74 30.90 67.42
N GLU A 534 8.13 30.31 68.45
CA GLU A 534 7.68 31.01 69.64
C GLU A 534 8.79 31.86 70.25
N SER A 535 8.47 33.14 70.45
CA SER A 535 9.26 34.13 71.14
C SER A 535 9.51 33.71 72.59
N ASN A 536 10.75 33.37 72.93
CA ASN A 536 11.18 33.24 74.32
C ASN A 536 11.08 34.59 75.05
N PRO A 537 10.49 34.63 76.27
CA PRO A 537 10.48 35.83 77.11
C PRO A 537 11.84 36.03 77.82
N PRO A 538 12.06 37.22 78.43
CA PRO A 538 13.41 37.73 78.69
C PRO A 538 14.09 37.12 79.91
N ARG A 539 15.42 37.03 79.81
CA ARG A 539 16.36 36.71 80.91
C ARG A 539 16.25 37.73 82.04
N GLU A 540 15.94 37.25 83.24
CA GLU A 540 16.40 37.84 84.50
C GLU A 540 17.61 37.08 85.06
N LYS A 541 18.49 37.84 85.73
CA LYS A 541 19.80 37.45 86.28
C LYS A 541 19.68 36.86 87.69
N SER A 542 20.81 36.31 88.15
CA SER A 542 21.15 35.94 89.54
C SER A 542 20.59 34.57 89.98
N GLN A 543 21.28 33.69 90.70
CA GLN A 543 22.44 33.82 91.60
C GLN A 543 22.88 32.40 92.01
N MET A 544 24.17 32.18 92.32
CA MET A 544 24.74 31.17 93.27
C MET A 544 24.21 29.70 93.21
N GLN A 545 25.01 28.64 93.09
CA GLN A 545 26.35 28.31 93.58
C GLN A 545 26.88 27.12 92.78
#